data_AF-A0A6L3ACE2-F1
#
_entry.id   AF-A0A6L3ACE2-F1
#
_cell.length_a   1.000
_cell.length_b   1.000
_cell.length_c   1.000
_cell.angle_alpha   90.00
_cell.angle_beta   90.00
_cell.angle_gamma   90.00
#
_symmetry.space_group_name_H-M   'P 1'
#
loop_
_entity.id
_entity.type
_entity.pdbx_description
1 polymer ?
#
loop_
_entity_poly.entity_id
_entity_poly.type
_entity_poly.pdbx_seq_one_letter_code
_entity_poly.pdbx_strand_id
1 'polypeptide(L)'
;MAGVRRKDIDVASIYDCYTITVLLSIEDAGFCKKGQGGRFVDDHNLQFDGDFPLNPHGGQLSFGQAGTAGGMSHVTEAARQVMGRAQGRQVKKCRLAFVNGNGGTMSEQVSLILGREP
;
A
#
# COMPACT_ATOMS: atom_id res chain seq x y z
N MET A 1 -2.64 18.22 5.39
CA MET A 1 -2.12 17.59 4.16
C MET A 1 -3.16 16.62 3.60
N ALA A 2 -3.26 16.51 2.26
CA ALA A 2 -4.24 15.77 1.43
C ALA A 2 -5.75 15.95 1.71
N GLY A 3 -6.17 16.27 2.93
CA GLY A 3 -7.58 16.51 3.28
C GLY A 3 -8.44 15.24 3.39
N VAL A 4 -7.81 14.06 3.45
CA VAL A 4 -8.48 12.75 3.48
C VAL A 4 -8.21 12.00 4.78
N ARG A 5 -9.07 11.03 5.09
CA ARG A 5 -8.92 10.13 6.24
C ARG A 5 -8.45 8.76 5.75
N ARG A 6 -7.89 7.97 6.66
CA ARG A 6 -7.44 6.58 6.38
C ARG A 6 -8.54 5.70 5.81
N LYS A 7 -9.77 5.87 6.29
CA LYS A 7 -10.95 5.14 5.79
C LYS A 7 -11.40 5.56 4.39
N ASP A 8 -10.84 6.64 3.86
CA ASP A 8 -11.10 7.09 2.50
C ASP A 8 -10.08 6.47 1.51
N ILE A 9 -9.09 5.69 1.98
CA ILE A 9 -8.08 5.01 1.14
C ILE A 9 -8.66 3.70 0.60
N ASP A 10 -8.59 3.53 -0.72
CA ASP A 10 -9.13 2.35 -1.40
C ASP A 10 -8.07 1.25 -1.61
N VAL A 11 -6.78 1.62 -1.68
CA VAL A 11 -5.68 0.68 -1.84
C VAL A 11 -4.43 1.17 -1.11
N ALA A 12 -3.74 0.26 -0.42
CA ALA A 12 -2.46 0.49 0.20
C ALA A 12 -1.33 -0.15 -0.62
N SER A 13 -0.30 0.62 -0.94
CA SER A 13 0.93 0.14 -1.55
C SER A 13 2.09 0.36 -0.56
N ILE A 14 2.48 -0.69 0.14
CA ILE A 14 3.41 -0.64 1.27
C ILE A 14 4.74 -1.29 0.90
N TYR A 15 5.84 -0.64 1.23
CA TYR A 15 7.18 -1.19 1.10
C TYR A 15 7.35 -2.46 1.94
N ASP A 16 7.46 -3.60 1.26
CA ASP A 16 7.42 -4.94 1.81
C ASP A 16 8.70 -5.73 1.51
N CYS A 17 9.88 -5.16 1.74
CA CYS A 17 11.15 -5.88 1.60
C CYS A 17 11.27 -7.10 2.53
N TYR A 18 10.51 -7.10 3.63
CA TYR A 18 10.28 -8.26 4.50
C TYR A 18 8.83 -8.22 5.00
N THR A 19 8.24 -9.37 5.30
CA THR A 19 6.83 -9.45 5.78
C THR A 19 6.57 -8.58 7.01
N ILE A 20 7.54 -8.46 7.92
CA ILE A 20 7.42 -7.63 9.13
C ILE A 20 7.28 -6.13 8.83
N THR A 21 7.85 -5.62 7.73
CA THR A 21 7.74 -4.19 7.39
C THR A 21 6.30 -3.82 7.03
N VAL A 22 5.54 -4.77 6.46
CA VAL A 22 4.11 -4.58 6.20
C VAL A 22 3.35 -4.29 7.49
N LEU A 23 3.53 -5.13 8.51
CA LEU A 23 2.82 -4.98 9.78
C LEU A 23 3.16 -3.65 10.45
N LEU A 24 4.45 -3.32 10.52
CA LEU A 24 4.91 -2.07 11.12
C LEU A 24 4.39 -0.85 10.36
N SER A 25 4.44 -0.86 9.02
CA SER A 25 3.95 0.26 8.20
C SER A 25 2.44 0.42 8.27
N ILE A 26 1.64 -0.65 8.35
CA ILE A 26 0.18 -0.54 8.55
C ILE A 26 -0.14 0.13 9.89
N GLU A 27 0.56 -0.28 10.95
CA GLU A 27 0.41 0.28 12.29
C GLU A 27 0.85 1.75 12.34
N ASP A 28 2.02 2.07 11.80
CA ASP A 28 2.59 3.43 11.85
C ASP A 28 1.83 4.39 10.92
N ALA A 29 1.32 3.88 9.79
CA ALA A 29 0.37 4.61 8.97
C ALA A 29 -0.98 4.80 9.68
N GLY A 30 -1.26 4.07 10.76
CA GLY A 30 -2.43 4.24 11.64
C GLY A 30 -3.70 3.55 11.14
N PHE A 31 -3.60 2.58 10.23
CA PHE A 31 -4.75 1.76 9.82
C PHE A 31 -5.21 0.83 10.94
N CYS A 32 -4.28 0.42 11.80
CA CYS A 32 -4.57 -0.26 13.06
C CYS A 32 -3.70 0.31 14.19
N LYS A 33 -3.96 -0.12 15.43
CA LYS A 33 -3.17 0.29 16.59
C LYS A 33 -1.81 -0.42 16.58
N LYS A 34 -0.79 0.21 17.17
CA LYS A 34 0.54 -0.41 17.35
C LYS A 34 0.43 -1.78 18.04
N GLY A 35 1.16 -2.77 17.52
CA GLY A 35 1.11 -4.16 17.96
C GLY A 35 -0.13 -4.94 17.52
N GLN A 36 -1.01 -4.38 16.67
CA GLN A 36 -2.19 -5.07 16.13
C GLN A 36 -2.06 -5.40 14.65
N GLY A 37 -0.90 -5.19 14.02
CA GLY A 37 -0.67 -5.46 12.60
C GLY A 37 -0.95 -6.91 12.22
N GLY A 38 -0.48 -7.87 13.03
CA GLY A 38 -0.72 -9.30 12.80
C GLY A 38 -2.21 -9.64 12.79
N ARG A 39 -2.94 -9.21 13.82
CA ARG A 39 -4.40 -9.39 13.87
C ARG A 39 -5.11 -8.67 12.72
N PHE A 40 -4.65 -7.47 12.36
CA PHE A 40 -5.24 -6.71 11.27
C PHE A 40 -5.14 -7.46 9.94
N VAL A 41 -3.99 -8.07 9.61
CA VAL A 41 -3.85 -8.85 8.38
C VAL A 41 -4.64 -10.17 8.41
N ASP A 42 -4.84 -10.77 9.59
CA ASP A 42 -5.69 -11.96 9.74
C ASP A 42 -7.19 -11.64 9.60
N ASP A 43 -7.61 -10.47 10.09
CA ASP A 43 -9.02 -10.05 10.11
C ASP A 43 -9.49 -9.45 8.76
N HIS A 44 -8.59 -9.18 7.80
CA HIS A 44 -8.91 -8.57 6.49
C HIS A 44 -8.48 -9.43 5.30
N ASN A 45 -9.22 -9.32 4.20
CA ASN A 45 -8.79 -9.84 2.91
C ASN A 45 -7.91 -8.80 2.20
N LEU A 46 -6.62 -9.11 2.03
CA LEU A 46 -5.63 -8.23 1.42
C LEU A 46 -5.59 -8.26 -0.12
N GLN A 47 -6.38 -9.15 -0.74
CA GLN A 47 -6.46 -9.25 -2.20
C GLN A 47 -7.07 -7.99 -2.82
N PHE A 48 -6.89 -7.82 -4.13
CA PHE A 48 -7.39 -6.64 -4.86
C PHE A 48 -8.92 -6.47 -4.82
N ASP A 49 -9.65 -7.55 -4.58
CA ASP A 49 -11.11 -7.62 -4.43
C ASP A 49 -11.55 -7.77 -2.96
N GLY A 50 -10.60 -7.71 -2.02
CA GLY A 50 -10.83 -7.74 -0.60
C GLY A 50 -11.27 -6.39 -0.01
N ASP A 51 -11.34 -6.34 1.31
CA ASP A 51 -11.76 -5.16 2.08
C ASP A 51 -10.58 -4.27 2.50
N PHE A 52 -9.34 -4.77 2.42
CA PHE A 52 -8.13 -3.96 2.54
C PHE A 52 -7.10 -4.31 1.46
N PRO A 53 -7.32 -3.92 0.18
CA PRO A 53 -6.39 -4.21 -0.90
C PRO A 53 -4.98 -3.71 -0.61
N LEU A 54 -4.03 -4.63 -0.54
CA LEU A 54 -2.63 -4.34 -0.20
C LEU A 54 -1.69 -4.93 -1.24
N ASN A 55 -0.84 -4.06 -1.81
CA ASN A 55 0.10 -4.41 -2.88
C ASN A 55 -0.51 -5.33 -3.97
N PRO A 56 -1.60 -4.96 -4.68
CA PRO A 56 -2.26 -5.85 -5.66
C PRO A 56 -1.36 -6.46 -6.74
N HIS A 57 -0.22 -5.81 -7.03
CA HIS A 57 0.79 -6.28 -7.98
C HIS A 57 1.72 -7.38 -7.41
N GLY A 58 1.55 -7.77 -6.14
CA GLY A 58 2.35 -8.76 -5.43
C GLY A 58 3.42 -8.18 -4.49
N GLY A 59 3.66 -6.87 -4.54
CA GLY A 59 4.68 -6.20 -3.71
C GLY A 59 6.10 -6.69 -4.00
N GLN A 60 7.08 -6.20 -3.25
CA GLN A 60 8.48 -6.58 -3.38
C GLN A 60 8.70 -8.07 -3.11
N LEU A 61 7.87 -8.69 -2.27
CA LEU A 61 7.93 -10.11 -1.95
C LEU A 61 7.64 -11.03 -3.14
N SER A 62 6.81 -10.60 -4.10
CA SER A 62 6.43 -11.43 -5.27
C SER A 62 6.77 -10.80 -6.62
N PHE A 63 6.55 -9.49 -6.78
CA PHE A 63 6.89 -8.75 -8.01
C PHE A 63 8.41 -8.55 -8.16
N GLY A 64 9.11 -8.48 -7.03
CA GLY A 64 10.57 -8.33 -6.96
C GLY A 64 11.04 -6.93 -6.54
N GLN A 65 12.31 -6.85 -6.15
CA GLN A 65 12.95 -5.65 -5.62
C GLN A 65 14.23 -5.32 -6.39
N ALA A 66 14.12 -4.44 -7.38
CA ALA A 66 15.25 -3.95 -8.17
C ALA A 66 16.07 -2.89 -7.39
N GLY A 67 16.73 -3.29 -6.31
CA GLY A 67 17.52 -2.41 -5.46
C GLY A 67 16.73 -1.19 -4.96
N THR A 68 17.30 0.00 -5.08
CA THR A 68 16.67 1.26 -4.68
C THR A 68 15.47 1.63 -5.54
N ALA A 69 15.41 1.18 -6.80
CA ALA A 69 14.27 1.40 -7.68
C ALA A 69 13.05 0.54 -7.30
N GLY A 70 13.23 -0.47 -6.45
CA GLY A 70 12.16 -1.37 -6.00
C GLY A 70 10.97 -0.62 -5.40
N GLY A 71 11.20 0.48 -4.67
CA GLY A 71 10.10 1.28 -4.09
C GLY A 71 9.17 1.94 -5.13
N MET A 72 9.64 2.15 -6.37
CA MET A 72 8.86 2.80 -7.41
C MET A 72 7.79 1.90 -8.05
N SER A 73 7.85 0.57 -7.83
CA SER A 73 6.79 -0.34 -8.28
C SER A 73 5.46 -0.01 -7.57
N HIS A 74 5.51 0.32 -6.27
CA HIS A 74 4.35 0.70 -5.48
C HIS A 74 3.69 1.99 -6.00
N VAL A 75 4.49 3.00 -6.34
CA VAL A 75 3.99 4.25 -6.93
C VAL A 75 3.34 3.98 -8.29
N THR A 76 4.00 3.17 -9.12
CA THR A 76 3.49 2.78 -10.45
C THR A 76 2.18 2.01 -10.36
N GLU A 77 2.08 1.06 -9.43
CA GLU A 77 0.86 0.29 -9.21
C GLU A 77 -0.26 1.19 -8.69
N ALA A 78 -0.01 2.00 -7.67
CA ALA A 78 -0.99 2.94 -7.13
C ALA A 78 -1.51 3.89 -8.22
N ALA A 79 -0.63 4.41 -9.07
CA ALA A 79 -1.01 5.22 -10.23
C ALA A 79 -1.91 4.43 -11.20
N ARG A 80 -1.56 3.18 -11.54
CA ARG A 80 -2.41 2.32 -12.39
C ARG A 80 -3.77 2.07 -11.76
N GLN A 81 -3.84 1.85 -10.45
CA GLN A 81 -5.08 1.61 -9.73
C GLN A 81 -6.00 2.84 -9.79
N VAL A 82 -5.52 4.03 -9.44
CA VAL A 82 -6.33 5.27 -9.50
C VAL A 82 -6.70 5.69 -10.93
N MET A 83 -5.89 5.30 -11.92
CA MET A 83 -6.21 5.50 -13.35
C MET A 83 -7.20 4.48 -13.92
N GLY A 84 -7.54 3.40 -13.20
CA GLY A 84 -8.37 2.33 -13.73
C GLY A 84 -7.65 1.46 -14.79
N ARG A 85 -6.32 1.31 -14.68
CA ARG A 85 -5.46 0.63 -15.65
C ARG A 85 -4.73 -0.60 -15.06
N ALA A 86 -5.11 -1.09 -13.89
CA ALA A 86 -4.46 -2.21 -13.21
C ALA A 86 -5.04 -3.57 -13.64
N GLN A 87 -5.04 -3.82 -14.94
CA GLN A 87 -5.58 -5.01 -15.63
C GLN A 87 -5.49 -6.31 -14.81
N GLY A 88 -6.62 -7.02 -14.65
CA GLY A 88 -6.69 -8.31 -13.95
C GLY A 88 -6.64 -8.24 -12.41
N ARG A 89 -6.30 -7.09 -11.83
CA ARG A 89 -6.17 -6.85 -10.38
C ARG A 89 -6.69 -5.48 -9.96
N GLN A 90 -7.65 -4.96 -10.72
CA GLN A 90 -8.16 -3.61 -10.53
C GLN A 90 -9.02 -3.55 -9.27
N VAL A 91 -8.63 -2.73 -8.31
CA VAL A 91 -9.43 -2.46 -7.11
C VAL A 91 -10.70 -1.71 -7.51
N LYS A 92 -11.84 -2.21 -7.01
CA LYS A 92 -13.16 -1.67 -7.34
C LYS A 92 -13.30 -0.24 -6.83
N LYS A 93 -13.71 0.68 -7.71
CA LYS A 93 -13.92 2.11 -7.39
C LYS A 93 -12.68 2.79 -6.76
N CYS A 94 -11.47 2.35 -7.10
CA CYS A 94 -10.23 2.95 -6.59
C CYS A 94 -10.09 4.42 -6.99
N ARG A 95 -10.16 5.33 -6.01
CA ARG A 95 -10.02 6.78 -6.17
C ARG A 95 -8.82 7.33 -5.42
N LEU A 96 -8.49 6.75 -4.28
CA LEU A 96 -7.40 7.17 -3.41
C LEU A 96 -6.49 5.99 -3.09
N ALA A 97 -5.19 6.17 -3.32
CA ALA A 97 -4.16 5.20 -2.99
C ALA A 97 -3.18 5.80 -1.97
N PHE A 98 -2.88 5.03 -0.92
CA PHE A 98 -1.79 5.33 -0.01
C PHE A 98 -0.54 4.57 -0.48
N VAL A 99 0.58 5.27 -0.65
CA VAL A 99 1.86 4.66 -0.97
C VAL A 99 2.85 4.94 0.14
N ASN A 100 3.54 3.93 0.63
CA ASN A 100 4.58 4.04 1.64
C ASN A 100 5.90 3.46 1.10
N GLY A 101 6.98 4.22 1.27
CA GLY A 101 8.35 3.83 0.96
C GLY A 101 9.21 3.86 2.21
N ASN A 102 10.10 2.87 2.35
CA ASN A 102 11.05 2.76 3.44
C ASN A 102 12.50 2.70 2.89
N GLY A 103 13.44 3.34 3.58
CA GLY A 103 14.87 3.27 3.32
C GLY A 103 15.68 2.75 4.52
N GLY A 104 16.74 2.01 4.24
CA GLY A 104 17.61 1.43 5.26
C GLY A 104 16.91 0.38 6.13
N THR A 105 17.05 0.50 7.46
CA THR A 105 16.38 -0.38 8.44
C THR A 105 15.28 0.41 9.15
N MET A 106 14.21 0.77 8.43
CA MET A 106 13.14 1.65 8.94
C MET A 106 13.65 3.05 9.34
N SER A 107 14.78 3.51 8.78
CA SER A 107 15.39 4.79 9.13
C SER A 107 14.81 5.98 8.36
N GLU A 108 14.20 5.71 7.21
CA GLU A 108 13.63 6.70 6.31
C GLU A 108 12.23 6.26 5.89
N GLN A 109 11.28 7.20 5.90
CA GLN A 109 9.88 6.92 5.59
C GLN A 109 9.34 8.04 4.69
N VAL A 110 8.77 7.66 3.54
CA VAL A 110 8.08 8.58 2.64
C VAL A 110 6.68 8.05 2.41
N SER A 111 5.69 8.94 2.45
CA SER A 111 4.30 8.59 2.18
C SER A 111 3.68 9.52 1.15
N LEU A 112 2.93 8.94 0.22
CA LEU A 112 2.19 9.66 -0.81
C LEU A 112 0.71 9.30 -0.71
N ILE A 113 -0.14 10.28 -1.01
CA ILE A 113 -1.55 10.04 -1.33
C ILE A 113 -1.72 10.35 -2.80
N LEU A 114 -2.04 9.35 -3.61
CA LEU A 114 -2.38 9.52 -5.01
C LEU A 114 -3.90 9.48 -5.15
N GLY A 115 -4.44 10.41 -5.93
CA GLY A 115 -5.86 10.43 -6.22
C GLY A 115 -6.13 10.89 -7.64
N ARG A 116 -7.31 10.52 -8.14
CA ARG A 116 -7.84 11.10 -9.38
C ARG A 116 -8.77 12.25 -8.99
N GLU A 117 -8.43 13.47 -9.40
CA GLU A 117 -9.35 14.61 -9.32
C GLU A 117 -10.59 14.32 -10.20
N PRO A 118 -11.79 14.78 -9.80
CA PRO A 118 -13.00 14.67 -10.61
C PRO A 118 -12.83 15.19 -12.04
#